data_AF-I3I6N2-F1
#
_entry.id   AF-I3I6N2-F1
#
_cell.length_a   1.000
_cell.length_b   1.000
_cell.length_c   1.000
_cell.angle_alpha   90.00
_cell.angle_beta   90.00
_cell.angle_gamma   90.00
#
_symmetry.space_group_name_H-M   'P 1'
#
loop_
_entity.id
_entity.type
_entity.pdbx_description
1 polymer ?
#
loop_
_entity_poly.entity_id
_entity_poly.type
_entity_poly.pdbx_seq_one_letter_code
_entity_poly.pdbx_strand_id
1 'polypeptide(L)'
;MLAQAIYRWRYLLDNARSELHRQDWNAAVDAYQQAYCQAELLIHIADCKNCAIKNYVRTLFEYGYSLCQTHHSEVLLGVLDIARQTLECYATTTLTQQLLKPIINLVHANSQQRDIWMNQLFAEDALQQQAVH
;
A
#
# COMPACT_ATOMS: atom_id res chain seq x y z
N MET A 1 -2.51 19.32 -12.50
CA MET A 1 -3.30 18.10 -12.22
C MET A 1 -2.47 17.04 -11.48
N LEU A 2 -1.36 16.55 -12.04
CA LEU A 2 -0.51 15.52 -11.41
C LEU A 2 0.03 15.92 -10.02
N ALA A 3 0.59 17.12 -9.87
CA ALA A 3 1.13 17.59 -8.59
C ALA A 3 0.07 17.62 -7.46
N GLN A 4 -1.16 18.02 -7.78
CA GLN A 4 -2.28 18.01 -6.83
C GLN A 4 -2.68 16.58 -6.44
N ALA A 5 -2.68 15.65 -7.40
CA ALA A 5 -2.96 14.25 -7.14
C ALA A 5 -1.88 13.60 -6.24
N ILE A 6 -0.61 13.95 -6.46
CA ILE A 6 0.51 13.48 -5.61
C ILE A 6 0.38 14.03 -4.19
N TYR A 7 0.11 15.33 -4.05
CA TYR A 7 -0.11 15.95 -2.74
C TYR A 7 -1.28 15.30 -2.00
N ARG A 8 -2.41 15.08 -2.71
CA ARG A 8 -3.59 14.43 -2.14
C ARG A 8 -3.28 13.00 -1.69
N TRP A 9 -2.59 12.21 -2.50
CA TRP A 9 -2.18 10.86 -2.13
C TRP A 9 -1.34 10.87 -0.85
N ARG A 10 -0.34 11.75 -0.78
CA ARG A 10 0.55 11.84 0.38
C ARG A 10 -0.21 12.23 1.65
N TYR A 11 -1.10 13.23 1.56
CA TYR A 11 -1.96 13.62 2.68
C TYR A 11 -2.85 12.46 3.17
N LEU A 12 -3.49 11.72 2.24
CA LEU A 12 -4.32 10.57 2.59
C LEU A 12 -3.49 9.44 3.22
N LEU A 13 -2.29 9.17 2.69
CA LEU A 13 -1.38 8.16 3.22
C LEU A 13 -0.90 8.50 4.63
N ASP A 14 -0.51 9.76 4.87
CA ASP A 14 -0.06 10.23 6.18
C ASP A 14 -1.19 10.11 7.22
N ASN A 15 -2.43 10.45 6.85
CA ASN A 15 -3.59 10.23 7.71
C ASN A 15 -3.83 8.75 8.01
N ALA A 16 -3.79 7.88 6.99
CA ALA A 16 -4.00 6.45 7.17
C ALA A 16 -2.94 5.82 8.10
N ARG A 17 -1.68 6.21 7.94
CA ARG A 17 -0.58 5.80 8.83
C ARG A 17 -0.76 6.32 10.25
N SER A 18 -1.27 7.54 10.41
CA SER A 18 -1.60 8.08 11.73
C SER A 18 -2.64 7.21 12.45
N GLU A 19 -3.70 6.77 11.76
CA GLU A 19 -4.69 5.86 12.37
C GLU A 19 -4.13 4.46 12.62
N LEU A 20 -3.29 3.95 11.72
CA LEU A 20 -2.55 2.70 11.94
C LEU A 20 -1.71 2.75 13.22
N HIS A 21 -0.95 3.83 13.43
CA HIS A 21 -0.12 3.99 14.63
C HIS A 21 -0.94 4.14 15.91
N ARG A 22 -2.16 4.69 15.82
CA ARG A 22 -3.13 4.71 16.93
C ARG A 22 -3.84 3.36 17.14
N GLN A 23 -3.63 2.40 16.25
CA GLN A 23 -4.31 1.11 16.23
C GLN A 23 -5.84 1.22 16.08
N ASP A 24 -6.33 2.33 15.51
CA ASP A 24 -7.72 2.44 15.10
C ASP A 24 -7.87 1.77 13.73
N TRP A 25 -8.00 0.45 13.74
CA TRP A 25 -7.95 -0.37 12.52
C TRP A 25 -9.08 -0.07 11.54
N ASN A 26 -10.27 0.28 12.04
CA ASN A 26 -11.40 0.64 11.16
C ASN A 26 -11.15 1.99 10.48
N ALA A 27 -10.73 3.01 11.24
CA ALA A 27 -10.37 4.30 10.65
C ALA A 27 -9.17 4.19 9.69
N ALA A 28 -8.20 3.33 10.01
CA ALA A 28 -7.07 3.04 9.13
C ALA A 28 -7.52 2.40 7.81
N VAL A 29 -8.43 1.41 7.85
CA VAL A 29 -9.01 0.79 6.64
C VAL A 29 -9.68 1.84 5.74
N ASP A 30 -10.54 2.69 6.30
CA ASP A 30 -11.25 3.73 5.54
C ASP A 30 -10.28 4.77 4.93
N ALA A 31 -9.25 5.16 5.67
CA ALA A 31 -8.24 6.11 5.21
C ALA A 31 -7.33 5.48 4.14
N TYR A 32 -6.90 4.23 4.33
CA TYR A 32 -6.09 3.51 3.35
C TYR A 32 -6.86 3.20 2.07
N GLN A 33 -8.16 2.93 2.14
CA GLN A 33 -8.99 2.78 0.94
C GLN A 33 -8.94 4.05 0.07
N GLN A 34 -9.07 5.22 0.68
CA GLN A 34 -8.98 6.50 -0.04
C GLN A 34 -7.58 6.74 -0.61
N ALA A 35 -6.53 6.46 0.17
CA ALA A 35 -5.16 6.56 -0.28
C ALA A 35 -4.88 5.61 -1.46
N TYR A 36 -5.40 4.38 -1.41
CA TYR A 36 -5.30 3.37 -2.45
C TYR A 36 -6.00 3.82 -3.74
N CYS A 37 -7.24 4.31 -3.68
CA CYS A 37 -7.92 4.86 -4.85
C CYS A 37 -7.15 6.02 -5.49
N GLN A 38 -6.51 6.86 -4.69
CA GLN A 38 -5.67 7.93 -5.20
C GLN A 38 -4.36 7.40 -5.83
N ALA A 39 -3.79 6.32 -5.27
CA ALA A 39 -2.63 5.64 -5.84
C ALA A 39 -2.94 4.93 -7.16
N GLU A 40 -4.13 4.31 -7.28
CA GLU A 40 -4.66 3.78 -8.55
C GLU A 40 -4.67 4.89 -9.61
N LEU A 41 -5.27 6.06 -9.32
CA LEU A 41 -5.26 7.17 -10.27
C LEU A 41 -3.83 7.57 -10.66
N LEU A 42 -2.92 7.69 -9.69
CA LEU A 42 -1.53 8.10 -9.92
C LEU A 42 -0.77 7.14 -10.83
N ILE A 43 -0.99 5.83 -10.72
CA ILE A 43 -0.31 4.85 -11.58
C ILE A 43 -0.61 5.09 -13.07
N HIS A 44 -1.82 5.56 -13.38
CA HIS A 44 -2.24 5.86 -14.74
C HIS A 44 -1.66 7.18 -15.25
N ILE A 45 -1.62 8.22 -14.41
CA ILE A 45 -1.31 9.59 -14.87
C ILE A 45 0.13 10.07 -14.62
N ALA A 46 0.91 9.38 -13.77
CA ALA A 46 2.27 9.82 -13.46
C ALA A 46 3.26 9.52 -14.59
N ASP A 47 4.20 10.44 -14.82
CA ASP A 47 5.27 10.29 -15.81
C ASP A 47 6.30 9.24 -15.38
N CYS A 48 6.72 9.27 -14.11
CA CYS A 48 7.60 8.24 -13.54
C CYS A 48 6.79 6.99 -13.15
N LYS A 49 6.63 6.03 -14.08
CA LYS A 49 5.90 4.78 -13.81
C LYS A 49 6.50 3.94 -12.70
N ASN A 50 7.82 3.84 -12.62
CA ASN A 50 8.48 3.09 -11.52
C ASN A 50 8.16 3.70 -10.15
N CYS A 51 8.14 5.03 -10.04
CA CYS A 51 7.77 5.73 -8.82
C CYS A 51 6.31 5.46 -8.45
N ALA A 52 5.40 5.52 -9.43
CA ALA A 52 3.99 5.31 -9.22
C ALA A 52 3.67 3.86 -8.83
N ILE A 53 4.29 2.86 -9.49
CA ILE A 53 4.20 1.45 -9.13
C ILE A 53 4.70 1.23 -7.70
N LYS A 54 5.85 1.80 -7.32
CA LYS A 54 6.38 1.69 -5.95
C LYS A 54 5.38 2.22 -4.92
N ASN A 55 4.85 3.41 -5.15
CA ASN A 55 3.87 4.04 -4.25
C ASN A 55 2.56 3.26 -4.17
N TYR A 56 2.09 2.75 -5.31
CA TYR A 56 0.91 1.91 -5.43
C TYR A 56 1.06 0.62 -4.61
N VAL A 57 2.12 -0.15 -4.86
CA VAL A 57 2.37 -1.42 -4.17
C VAL A 57 2.58 -1.19 -2.68
N ARG A 58 3.25 -0.10 -2.29
CA ARG A 58 3.43 0.25 -0.88
C ARG A 58 2.10 0.57 -0.20
N THR A 59 1.27 1.40 -0.83
CA THR A 59 -0.05 1.76 -0.30
C THR A 59 -0.94 0.51 -0.18
N LEU A 60 -0.87 -0.38 -1.17
CA LEU A 60 -1.59 -1.65 -1.18
C LEU A 60 -1.16 -2.60 -0.06
N PHE A 61 0.14 -2.70 0.21
CA PHE A 61 0.66 -3.52 1.30
C PHE A 61 0.17 -3.02 2.66
N GLU A 62 0.26 -1.70 2.90
CA GLU A 62 -0.22 -1.09 4.15
C GLU A 62 -1.74 -1.24 4.32
N TYR A 63 -2.50 -1.03 3.23
CA TYR A 63 -3.94 -1.24 3.25
C TYR A 63 -4.30 -2.70 3.55
N GLY A 64 -3.63 -3.65 2.90
CA GLY A 64 -3.81 -5.06 3.13
C GLY A 64 -3.50 -5.47 4.58
N TYR A 65 -2.46 -4.88 5.18
CA TYR A 65 -2.16 -5.07 6.59
C TYR A 65 -3.33 -4.61 7.48
N SER A 66 -3.88 -3.41 7.27
CA SER A 66 -5.04 -2.91 8.03
C SER A 66 -6.30 -3.77 7.84
N LEU A 67 -6.58 -4.24 6.62
CA LEU A 67 -7.68 -5.18 6.36
C LEU A 67 -7.51 -6.50 7.13
N CYS A 68 -6.28 -7.00 7.20
CA CYS A 68 -5.95 -8.20 7.96
C CYS A 68 -6.18 -8.05 9.48
N GLN A 69 -6.07 -6.83 10.03
CA GLN A 69 -6.33 -6.55 11.45
C GLN A 69 -7.84 -6.43 11.77
N THR A 70 -8.66 -6.07 10.78
CA THR A 70 -10.12 -5.95 10.92
C THR A 70 -10.89 -7.21 10.52
N HIS A 71 -10.18 -8.32 10.24
CA HIS A 71 -10.74 -9.58 9.74
C HIS A 71 -11.45 -9.50 8.37
N HIS A 72 -11.26 -8.43 7.59
CA HIS A 72 -11.83 -8.27 6.24
C HIS A 72 -10.94 -8.87 5.14
N SER A 73 -10.47 -10.11 5.34
CA SER A 73 -9.54 -10.76 4.41
C SER A 73 -10.13 -10.99 3.01
N GLU A 74 -11.44 -11.16 2.90
CA GLU A 74 -12.13 -11.28 1.61
C GLU A 74 -12.08 -9.99 0.78
N VAL A 75 -12.09 -8.82 1.43
CA VAL A 75 -11.95 -7.53 0.74
C VAL A 75 -10.56 -7.42 0.12
N LEU A 76 -9.52 -7.88 0.84
CA LEU A 76 -8.15 -7.89 0.35
C LEU A 76 -7.99 -8.76 -0.92
N LEU A 77 -8.69 -9.90 -1.00
CA LEU A 77 -8.65 -10.75 -2.20
C LEU A 77 -9.23 -10.02 -3.42
N GLY A 78 -10.37 -9.34 -3.28
CA GLY A 78 -10.95 -8.55 -4.37
C GLY A 78 -10.03 -7.40 -4.81
N VAL A 79 -9.40 -6.72 -3.85
CA VAL A 79 -8.43 -5.65 -4.12
C VAL A 79 -7.18 -6.20 -4.82
N LEU A 80 -6.72 -7.40 -4.47
CA LEU A 80 -5.58 -8.06 -5.15
C LEU A 80 -5.86 -8.39 -6.61
N ASP A 81 -7.10 -8.81 -6.94
CA ASP A 81 -7.49 -9.07 -8.32
C ASP A 81 -7.47 -7.79 -9.17
N ILE A 82 -7.98 -6.69 -8.63
CA ILE A 82 -7.90 -5.36 -9.27
C ILE A 82 -6.43 -4.97 -9.44
N ALA A 83 -5.62 -5.11 -8.37
CA ALA A 83 -4.23 -4.74 -8.41
C ALA A 83 -3.39 -5.52 -9.43
N ARG A 84 -3.69 -6.81 -9.62
CA ARG A 84 -3.07 -7.61 -10.69
C ARG A 84 -3.39 -7.02 -12.06
N GLN A 85 -4.66 -6.73 -12.33
CA GLN A 85 -5.09 -6.17 -13.61
C GLN A 85 -4.44 -4.79 -13.86
N THR A 86 -4.44 -3.92 -12.84
CA THR A 86 -3.81 -2.60 -12.91
C THR A 86 -2.31 -2.71 -13.20
N LEU A 87 -1.59 -3.58 -12.49
CA LEU A 87 -0.13 -3.73 -12.66
C LEU A 87 0.25 -4.39 -14.00
N GLU A 88 -0.53 -5.33 -14.51
CA GLU A 88 -0.30 -5.97 -15.82
C GLU A 88 -0.37 -4.99 -17.00
N CYS A 89 -1.01 -3.82 -16.83
CA CYS A 89 -0.94 -2.74 -17.82
C CYS A 89 0.43 -2.03 -17.88
N TYR A 90 1.26 -2.15 -16.84
CA TYR A 90 2.49 -1.38 -16.66
C TYR A 90 3.74 -2.22 -16.38
N ALA A 91 3.57 -3.51 -16.09
CA ALA A 91 4.61 -4.46 -15.76
C ALA A 91 4.35 -5.80 -16.45
N THR A 92 5.41 -6.58 -16.66
CA THR A 92 5.25 -7.96 -17.16
C THR A 92 4.53 -8.81 -16.11
N THR A 93 3.85 -9.87 -16.54
CA THR A 93 3.17 -10.81 -15.61
C THR A 93 4.12 -11.31 -14.52
N THR A 94 5.38 -11.63 -14.87
CA THR A 94 6.40 -12.06 -13.90
C THR A 94 6.68 -10.98 -12.86
N LEU A 95 6.86 -9.72 -13.29
CA LEU A 95 7.12 -8.62 -12.37
C LEU A 95 5.88 -8.32 -11.51
N THR A 96 4.68 -8.34 -12.08
CA THR A 96 3.43 -8.19 -11.33
C THR A 96 3.31 -9.24 -10.21
N GLN A 97 3.59 -10.51 -10.53
CA GLN A 97 3.60 -11.58 -9.53
C GLN A 97 4.62 -11.32 -8.41
N GLN A 98 5.83 -10.85 -8.76
CA GLN A 98 6.85 -10.50 -7.77
C GLN A 98 6.41 -9.35 -6.88
N LEU A 99 5.82 -8.31 -7.46
CA LEU A 99 5.34 -7.12 -6.73
C LEU A 99 4.17 -7.45 -5.79
N LEU A 100 3.28 -8.36 -6.18
CA LEU A 100 2.11 -8.73 -5.37
C LEU A 100 2.41 -9.82 -4.33
N LYS A 101 3.50 -10.58 -4.49
CA LYS A 101 3.87 -11.67 -3.57
C LYS A 101 3.86 -11.27 -2.09
N PRO A 102 4.39 -10.10 -1.67
CA PRO A 102 4.34 -9.70 -0.26
C PRO A 102 2.91 -9.51 0.26
N ILE A 103 2.01 -8.97 -0.56
CA ILE A 103 0.59 -8.77 -0.16
C ILE A 103 -0.15 -10.10 -0.11
N ILE A 104 0.12 -11.02 -1.04
CA ILE A 104 -0.44 -12.38 -0.99
C ILE A 104 0.04 -13.09 0.29
N ASN A 105 1.31 -12.93 0.65
CA ASN A 105 1.85 -13.50 1.89
C ASN A 105 1.17 -12.93 3.14
N LEU A 106 0.73 -11.67 3.15
CA LEU A 106 -0.02 -11.09 4.27
C LEU A 106 -1.30 -11.89 4.56
N VAL A 107 -2.03 -12.31 3.52
CA VAL A 107 -3.28 -13.08 3.67
C VAL A 107 -3.06 -14.35 4.49
N HIS A 108 -1.93 -15.02 4.28
CA HIS A 108 -1.62 -16.32 4.89
C HIS A 108 -0.79 -16.24 6.17
N ALA A 109 -0.17 -15.09 6.45
CA ALA A 109 0.64 -14.87 7.64
C ALA A 109 -0.22 -14.79 8.91
N ASN A 110 0.34 -15.20 10.05
CA ASN A 110 -0.28 -14.93 11.35
C ASN A 110 -0.05 -13.46 11.77
N SER A 111 -0.78 -12.99 12.78
CA SER A 111 -0.71 -11.58 13.22
C SER A 111 0.71 -11.15 13.60
N GLN A 112 1.47 -11.98 14.32
CA GLN A 112 2.84 -11.66 14.71
C GLN A 112 3.77 -11.46 13.51
N GLN A 113 3.66 -12.32 12.49
CA GLN A 113 4.46 -12.19 11.27
C GLN A 113 4.12 -10.90 10.51
N ARG A 114 2.83 -10.58 10.40
CA ARG A 114 2.36 -9.35 9.77
C ARG A 114 2.92 -8.11 10.48
N ASP A 115 2.86 -8.10 11.81
CA ASP A 115 3.37 -7.00 12.62
C ASP A 115 4.89 -6.84 12.47
N ILE A 116 5.66 -7.94 12.44
CA ILE A 116 7.10 -7.90 12.21
C ILE A 116 7.41 -7.27 10.85
N TRP A 117 6.74 -7.71 9.78
CA TRP A 117 6.98 -7.16 8.44
C TRP A 117 6.62 -5.68 8.37
N MET A 118 5.49 -5.28 8.94
CA MET A 118 5.06 -3.87 8.95
C MET A 118 6.04 -2.99 9.74
N ASN A 119 6.52 -3.46 10.89
CA ASN A 119 7.50 -2.75 11.70
C ASN A 119 8.87 -2.65 11.03
N GLN A 120 9.34 -3.72 10.38
CA GLN A 120 10.59 -3.69 9.59
C GLN A 120 10.50 -2.64 8.49
N LEU A 121 9.36 -2.63 7.79
CA LEU A 121 9.09 -1.72 6.70
C LEU A 121 9.10 -0.23 7.15
N PHE A 122 8.53 0.08 8.31
CA PHE A 122 8.61 1.43 8.89
C PHE A 122 9.99 1.77 9.44
N ALA A 123 10.71 0.80 10.01
CA ALA A 123 12.09 1.01 10.47
C ALA A 123 13.02 1.35 9.29
N GLU A 124 12.88 0.68 8.16
CA GLU A 124 13.60 0.99 6.93
C GLU A 124 13.28 2.40 6.41
N ASP A 125 12.00 2.80 6.45
CA ASP A 125 11.60 4.17 6.08
C ASP A 125 12.29 5.21 6.97
N ALA A 126 12.34 4.98 8.28
CA ALA A 126 12.99 5.87 9.24
C ALA A 126 14.51 5.98 9.00
N LEU A 127 15.18 4.85 8.72
CA LEU A 127 16.61 4.83 8.39
C LEU A 127 16.90 5.59 7.09
N GLN A 128 16.06 5.42 6.07
CA GLN A 128 16.21 6.16 4.80
C GLN A 128 16.02 7.66 4.99
N GLN A 129 15.09 8.09 5.84
CA GLN A 129 14.90 9.52 6.14
C GLN A 129 16.09 10.12 6.88
N GLN A 130 16.68 9.39 7.82
CA GLN A 130 17.87 9.83 8.56
C GLN A 130 19.12 9.94 7.67
N ALA A 131 19.26 9.07 6.67
CA ALA A 131 20.42 9.08 5.77
C ALA A 131 20.43 10.24 4.75
N VAL A 132 19.33 10.99 4.63
CA VAL A 132 19.18 12.13 3.69
C VAL A 132 19.42 13.48 4.39
N HIS A 133 19.73 13.47 5.70
CA HIS A 133 20.10 14.64 6.51
C HIS A 133 21.57 14.59 6.91
#